data_AF-A0A7R7TB71-F1
#
_entry.id   AF-A0A7R7TB71-F1
#
_cell.length_a   1.000
_cell.length_b   1.000
_cell.length_c   1.000
_cell.angle_alpha   90.00
_cell.angle_beta   90.00
_cell.angle_gamma   90.00
#
_symmetry.space_group_name_H-M   'P 1'
#
loop_
_entity.id
_entity.type
_entity.pdbx_description
1 polymer ?
#
loop_
_entity_poly.entity_id
_entity_poly.type
_entity_poly.pdbx_seq_one_letter_code
_entity_poly.pdbx_strand_id
1 'polypeptide(L)'
;MKFYYQIKGRQQYSDDDYGWAWPPVFSGMVEAEDRKTAKAQVEELYGRQFPMRVLKKDIEQHAYLLHIQPITERDTYILKRFEDTACKECGVVFKLIDKYNDPNTETNSHDYCTEACKQAARGRELSEFRLANEGLSPPVIYQVRQKSTGRVYVGQTTQPFTLRWWQHLSNPTACKFHTALKSTDITDWEFSVLEVIAYPEGCTDRAGHITLREAHWVDALSAVDAGFNTVRPAGAINLAQQELL
;
A
#
# COMPACT_ATOMS: atom_id res chain seq x y z
N MET A 1 -13.43 7.07 36.45
CA MET A 1 -13.97 6.79 35.09
C MET A 1 -13.05 7.44 34.07
N LYS A 2 -12.95 6.90 32.86
CA LYS A 2 -12.15 7.50 31.79
C LYS A 2 -13.02 8.46 30.98
N PHE A 3 -12.46 9.61 30.64
CA PHE A 3 -13.10 10.62 29.80
C PHE A 3 -12.21 10.95 28.62
N TYR A 4 -12.75 10.84 27.41
CA TYR A 4 -12.10 11.30 26.20
C TYR A 4 -12.49 12.76 25.96
N TYR A 5 -11.49 13.62 25.74
CA TYR A 5 -11.69 15.02 25.46
C TYR A 5 -11.12 15.43 24.11
N GLN A 6 -11.77 16.39 23.46
CA GLN A 6 -11.33 17.01 22.22
C GLN A 6 -11.38 18.53 22.36
N ILE A 7 -10.30 19.19 22.01
CA ILE A 7 -10.20 20.64 21.90
C ILE A 7 -10.35 20.97 20.42
N LYS A 8 -11.49 21.59 20.07
CA LYS A 8 -11.73 22.05 18.70
C LYS A 8 -11.37 23.52 18.60
N GLY A 9 -10.55 23.87 17.61
CA GLY A 9 -10.26 25.27 17.29
C GLY A 9 -11.40 25.87 16.49
N ARG A 10 -11.57 27.20 16.58
CA ARG A 10 -12.46 27.93 15.68
C ARG A 10 -11.89 27.92 14.26
N GLN A 11 -12.72 27.60 13.27
CA GLN A 11 -12.39 27.66 11.85
C GLN A 11 -13.39 28.56 11.13
N GLN A 12 -12.86 29.44 10.29
CA GLN A 12 -13.67 30.26 9.40
C GLN A 12 -13.80 29.54 8.06
N TYR A 13 -15.04 29.29 7.62
CA TYR A 13 -15.34 28.62 6.34
C TYR A 13 -15.64 29.64 5.23
N SER A 14 -16.25 30.78 5.60
CA SER A 14 -16.51 31.92 4.71
C SER A 14 -16.51 33.23 5.53
N ASP A 15 -16.70 34.37 4.88
CA ASP A 15 -16.67 35.70 5.54
C ASP A 15 -17.63 35.78 6.75
N ASP A 16 -18.80 35.13 6.67
CA ASP A 16 -19.84 35.15 7.72
C ASP A 16 -20.13 33.78 8.38
N ASP A 17 -19.38 32.72 8.05
CA ASP A 17 -19.62 31.38 8.62
C ASP A 17 -18.41 30.85 9.38
N TYR A 18 -18.58 30.80 10.71
CA TYR A 18 -17.65 30.20 11.64
C TYR A 18 -18.17 28.86 12.12
N GLY A 19 -17.27 27.91 12.28
CA GLY A 19 -17.54 26.65 12.96
C GLY A 19 -16.34 26.13 13.73
N TRP A 20 -16.45 24.88 14.14
CA TRP A 20 -15.40 24.19 14.87
C TRP A 20 -14.61 23.31 13.92
N ALA A 21 -13.28 23.38 14.01
CA ALA A 21 -12.37 22.66 13.15
C ALA A 21 -12.56 21.14 13.27
N TRP A 22 -12.43 20.47 12.12
CA TRP A 22 -12.26 19.04 12.02
C TRP A 22 -11.09 18.73 11.06
N PRO A 23 -10.03 18.03 11.49
CA PRO A 23 -9.84 17.37 12.78
C PRO A 23 -9.74 18.34 13.98
N PRO A 24 -9.96 17.86 15.23
CA PRO A 24 -9.73 18.67 16.43
C PRO A 24 -8.26 19.08 16.54
N VAL A 25 -8.00 20.21 17.20
CA VAL A 25 -6.64 20.72 17.44
C VAL A 25 -5.87 19.78 18.37
N PHE A 26 -6.56 19.24 19.37
CA PHE A 26 -5.98 18.27 20.28
C PHE A 26 -7.04 17.29 20.77
N SER A 27 -6.66 16.06 21.01
CA SER A 27 -7.49 15.04 21.64
C SER A 27 -6.71 14.29 22.71
N GLY A 28 -7.35 14.00 23.84
CA GLY A 28 -6.69 13.34 24.95
C GLY A 28 -7.66 12.53 25.83
N MET A 29 -7.12 11.94 26.89
CA MET A 29 -7.89 11.18 27.87
C MET A 29 -7.48 11.58 29.29
N VAL A 30 -8.47 11.69 30.17
CA VAL A 30 -8.27 11.94 31.61
C VAL A 30 -9.09 10.95 32.44
N GLU A 31 -8.64 10.68 33.66
CA GLU A 31 -9.36 9.87 34.63
C GLU A 31 -9.94 10.74 35.74
N ALA A 32 -11.26 10.74 35.86
CA ALA A 32 -11.99 11.56 36.83
C ALA A 32 -13.24 10.84 37.34
N GLU A 33 -13.81 11.35 38.44
CA GLU A 33 -15.07 10.84 39.01
C GLU A 33 -16.28 11.27 38.19
N ASP A 34 -16.32 12.53 37.79
CA ASP A 34 -17.41 13.12 37.02
C ASP A 34 -16.91 14.03 35.88
N ARG A 35 -17.85 14.45 35.02
CA ARG A 35 -17.56 15.31 33.87
C ARG A 35 -17.03 16.69 34.29
N LYS A 36 -17.41 17.18 35.47
CA LYS A 36 -17.01 18.49 35.99
C LYS A 36 -15.55 18.48 36.43
N THR A 37 -15.13 17.42 37.11
CA THR A 37 -13.76 17.17 37.54
C THR A 37 -12.87 16.88 36.34
N ALA A 38 -13.35 16.11 35.35
CA ALA A 38 -12.64 15.90 34.09
C ALA A 38 -12.36 17.24 33.38
N LYS A 39 -13.35 18.15 33.35
CA LYS A 39 -13.19 19.49 32.79
C LYS A 39 -12.12 20.28 33.56
N ALA A 40 -12.20 20.32 34.90
CA ALA A 40 -11.26 21.07 35.72
C ALA A 40 -9.81 20.60 35.51
N GLN A 41 -9.58 19.28 35.44
CA GLN A 41 -8.27 18.71 35.15
C GLN A 41 -7.75 19.13 33.76
N VAL A 42 -8.61 19.13 32.73
CA VAL A 42 -8.21 19.60 31.39
C VAL A 42 -7.86 21.09 31.42
N GLU A 43 -8.68 21.92 32.09
CA GLU A 43 -8.40 23.36 32.19
C GLU A 43 -7.09 23.66 32.94
N GLU A 44 -6.77 22.87 33.97
CA GLU A 44 -5.50 22.92 34.69
C GLU A 44 -4.32 22.51 33.80
N LEU A 45 -4.44 21.40 33.05
CA LEU A 45 -3.39 20.89 32.15
C LEU A 45 -2.94 21.94 31.11
N TYR A 46 -3.89 22.71 30.58
CA TYR A 46 -3.63 23.73 29.56
C TYR A 46 -3.54 25.16 30.13
N GLY A 47 -3.73 25.35 31.44
CA GLY A 47 -3.73 26.66 32.09
C GLY A 47 -4.79 27.63 31.52
N ARG A 48 -5.92 27.11 31.01
CA ARG A 48 -6.95 27.92 30.35
C ARG A 48 -8.34 27.35 30.54
N GLN A 49 -9.33 28.24 30.64
CA GLN A 49 -10.74 27.85 30.65
C GLN A 49 -11.27 27.58 29.25
N PHE A 50 -12.09 26.53 29.12
CA PHE A 50 -12.73 26.16 27.87
C PHE A 50 -14.26 26.13 27.99
N PRO A 51 -15.00 26.74 27.05
CA PRO A 51 -16.45 26.59 26.98
C PRO A 51 -16.79 25.18 26.45
N MET A 52 -17.83 24.57 27.01
CA MET A 52 -18.36 23.28 26.54
C MET A 52 -19.53 23.43 25.58
N ARG A 53 -20.19 24.58 25.62
CA ARG A 53 -21.33 24.93 24.77
C ARG A 53 -21.18 26.39 24.38
N VAL A 54 -21.16 26.65 23.08
CA VAL A 54 -21.12 27.98 22.49
C VAL A 54 -22.26 28.05 21.47
N LEU A 55 -23.07 29.11 21.53
CA LEU A 55 -24.14 29.33 20.56
C LEU A 55 -23.53 29.82 19.24
N LYS A 56 -24.20 29.57 18.09
CA LYS A 56 -23.66 29.93 16.76
C LYS A 56 -23.27 31.42 16.67
N LYS A 57 -24.09 32.30 17.25
CA LYS A 57 -23.86 33.76 17.31
C LYS A 57 -22.63 34.18 18.12
N ASP A 58 -22.13 33.33 19.02
CA ASP A 58 -21.04 33.65 19.94
C ASP A 58 -19.73 32.93 19.56
N ILE A 59 -19.70 32.18 18.45
CA ILE A 59 -18.51 31.41 18.01
C ILE A 59 -17.32 32.35 17.79
N GLU A 60 -17.55 33.56 17.26
CA GLU A 60 -16.50 34.56 17.05
C GLU A 60 -15.81 35.01 18.36
N GLN A 61 -16.48 34.89 19.50
CA GLN A 61 -15.91 35.31 20.79
C GLN A 61 -15.07 34.21 21.44
N HIS A 62 -15.11 32.98 20.92
CA HIS A 62 -14.43 31.83 21.50
C HIS A 62 -13.48 31.16 20.51
N ALA A 63 -12.19 31.15 20.84
CA ALA A 63 -11.16 30.51 20.01
C ALA A 63 -11.22 28.97 20.04
N TYR A 64 -11.77 28.39 21.13
CA TYR A 64 -11.76 26.94 21.36
C TYR A 64 -13.08 26.45 21.95
N LEU A 65 -13.41 25.20 21.68
CA LEU A 65 -14.51 24.45 22.28
C LEU A 65 -13.98 23.13 22.86
N LEU A 66 -14.34 22.85 24.11
CA LEU A 66 -14.00 21.59 24.76
C LEU A 66 -15.17 20.60 24.71
N HIS A 67 -14.96 19.48 24.04
CA HIS A 67 -15.89 18.35 24.03
C HIS A 67 -15.36 17.26 24.95
N ILE A 68 -16.14 16.84 25.94
CA ILE A 68 -15.80 15.74 26.85
C ILE A 68 -16.91 14.69 26.80
N GLN A 69 -16.53 13.44 26.61
CA GLN A 69 -17.42 12.28 26.67
C GLN A 69 -16.85 11.20 27.60
N PRO A 70 -17.69 10.54 28.43
CA PRO A 70 -17.28 9.35 29.16
C PRO A 70 -16.97 8.23 28.17
N ILE A 71 -15.94 7.44 28.44
CA ILE A 71 -15.63 6.24 27.67
C ILE A 71 -15.68 5.03 28.60
N THR A 72 -16.22 3.95 28.05
CA THR A 72 -16.35 2.65 28.71
C THR A 72 -15.35 1.67 28.12
N GLU A 73 -15.18 0.51 28.75
CA GLU A 73 -14.34 -0.58 28.23
C GLU A 73 -14.79 -1.09 26.86
N ARG A 74 -16.05 -0.83 26.47
CA ARG A 74 -16.60 -1.20 25.16
C ARG A 74 -16.07 -0.30 24.03
N ASP A 75 -15.58 0.90 24.36
CA ASP A 75 -15.07 1.88 23.39
C ASP A 75 -13.65 1.57 22.93
N THR A 76 -13.42 0.31 22.55
CA THR A 76 -12.11 -0.26 22.18
C THR A 76 -11.41 0.55 21.08
N TYR A 77 -12.17 1.13 20.14
CA TYR A 77 -11.60 1.96 19.08
C TYR A 77 -10.92 3.23 19.59
N ILE A 78 -11.50 3.90 20.60
CA ILE A 78 -10.91 5.10 21.21
C ILE A 78 -9.77 4.70 22.14
N LEU A 79 -9.99 3.68 22.96
CA LEU A 79 -8.99 3.18 23.91
C LEU A 79 -7.68 2.78 23.23
N LYS A 80 -7.76 2.07 22.09
CA LYS A 80 -6.60 1.70 21.25
C LYS A 80 -5.71 2.87 20.85
N ARG A 81 -6.24 4.10 20.78
CA ARG A 81 -5.42 5.27 20.42
C ARG A 81 -4.42 5.65 21.52
N PHE A 82 -4.73 5.29 22.76
CA PHE A 82 -3.96 5.61 23.96
C PHE A 82 -3.08 4.46 24.43
N GLU A 83 -3.20 3.29 23.81
CA GLU A 83 -2.39 2.11 24.08
C GLU A 83 -1.01 2.23 23.42
N ASP A 84 -0.01 1.71 24.13
CA ASP A 84 1.35 1.62 23.63
C ASP A 84 1.42 0.60 22.49
N THR A 85 1.77 1.07 21.30
CA THR A 85 1.90 0.24 20.09
C THR A 85 3.34 0.21 19.63
N ALA A 86 3.90 -0.98 19.49
CA ALA A 86 5.26 -1.15 18.94
C ALA A 86 5.23 -1.08 17.41
N CYS A 87 6.14 -0.29 16.83
CA CYS A 87 6.30 -0.26 15.39
C CYS A 87 6.74 -1.62 14.85
N LYS A 88 6.05 -2.14 13.83
CA LYS A 88 6.37 -3.44 13.22
C LYS A 88 7.74 -3.51 12.54
N GLU A 89 8.34 -2.37 12.20
CA GLU A 89 9.64 -2.31 11.51
C GLU A 89 10.81 -2.09 12.48
N CYS A 90 10.74 -1.04 13.31
CA CYS A 90 11.86 -0.65 14.18
C CYS A 90 11.66 -0.98 15.66
N GLY A 91 10.48 -1.45 16.07
CA GLY A 91 10.15 -1.80 17.46
C GLY A 91 9.93 -0.61 18.41
N VAL A 92 10.08 0.64 17.93
CA VAL A 92 9.83 1.83 18.75
C VAL A 92 8.37 1.86 19.20
N VAL A 93 8.16 2.06 20.49
CA VAL A 93 6.82 2.17 21.10
C VAL A 93 6.31 3.59 20.93
N PHE A 94 5.09 3.72 20.41
CA PHE A 94 4.39 5.00 20.25
C PHE A 94 2.92 4.84 20.58
N LYS A 95 2.26 5.95 20.93
CA LYS A 95 0.80 6.00 21.01
C LYS A 95 0.24 6.65 19.75
N LEU A 96 -0.84 6.11 19.23
CA LEU A 96 -1.45 6.64 18.01
C LEU A 96 -2.02 8.05 18.22
N ILE A 97 -2.47 8.36 19.44
CA ILE A 97 -3.00 9.68 19.79
C ILE A 97 -1.95 10.79 19.63
N ASP A 98 -0.68 10.50 19.91
CA ASP A 98 0.39 11.50 19.81
C ASP A 98 0.57 11.94 18.34
N LYS A 99 0.44 11.00 17.40
CA LYS A 99 0.45 11.30 15.96
C LYS A 99 -0.73 12.14 15.53
N TYR A 100 -1.93 11.88 16.06
CA TYR A 100 -3.10 12.69 15.73
C TYR A 100 -3.02 14.11 16.28
N ASN A 101 -2.26 14.31 17.36
CA ASN A 101 -2.03 15.62 17.96
C ASN A 101 -0.83 16.37 17.37
N ASP A 102 0.04 15.69 16.60
CA ASP A 102 1.17 16.31 15.93
C ASP A 102 0.80 16.75 14.50
N PRO A 103 0.68 18.07 14.25
CA PRO A 103 0.37 18.57 12.91
C PRO A 103 1.50 18.29 11.88
N ASN A 104 2.71 17.96 12.35
CA ASN A 104 3.86 17.65 11.51
C ASN A 104 4.09 16.14 11.38
N THR A 105 3.16 15.30 11.84
CA THR A 105 3.30 13.85 11.71
C THR A 105 3.47 13.46 10.24
N GLU A 106 4.52 12.70 9.95
CA GLU A 106 4.78 12.21 8.58
C GLU A 106 3.82 11.10 8.16
N THR A 107 3.19 10.42 9.13
CA THR A 107 2.32 9.27 8.85
C THR A 107 1.21 9.13 9.88
N ASN A 108 0.02 8.73 9.40
CA ASN A 108 -1.12 8.36 10.24
C ASN A 108 -1.27 6.85 10.37
N SER A 109 -0.20 6.09 10.09
CA SER A 109 -0.23 4.64 10.20
C SER A 109 -0.38 4.18 11.66
N HIS A 110 -1.26 3.20 11.84
CA HIS A 110 -1.47 2.51 13.11
C HIS A 110 -0.32 1.56 13.46
N ASP A 111 0.42 1.08 12.47
CA ASP A 111 1.41 0.00 12.62
C ASP A 111 2.86 0.49 12.62
N TYR A 112 3.10 1.69 12.08
CA TYR A 112 4.45 2.19 11.81
C TYR A 112 4.67 3.57 12.41
N CYS A 113 5.77 3.78 13.12
CA CYS A 113 6.06 5.05 13.79
C CYS A 113 6.27 6.21 12.80
N THR A 114 6.92 5.96 11.65
CA THR A 114 7.24 6.96 10.62
C THR A 114 6.90 6.46 9.22
N GLU A 115 6.80 7.37 8.24
CA GLU A 115 6.56 6.98 6.86
C GLU A 115 7.75 6.18 6.30
N ALA A 116 8.98 6.50 6.72
CA ALA A 116 10.17 5.72 6.38
C ALA A 116 10.07 4.24 6.81
N CYS A 117 9.62 3.97 8.04
CA CYS A 117 9.42 2.60 8.52
C CYS A 117 8.34 1.86 7.72
N LYS A 118 7.26 2.55 7.35
CA LYS A 118 6.20 1.98 6.52
C LYS A 118 6.69 1.62 5.12
N GLN A 119 7.50 2.49 4.50
CA GLN A 119 8.08 2.21 3.18
C GLN A 119 9.13 1.10 3.24
N ALA A 120 9.95 1.05 4.30
CA ALA A 120 10.92 -0.01 4.53
C ALA A 120 10.23 -1.38 4.70
N ALA A 121 9.17 -1.46 5.51
CA ALA A 121 8.40 -2.69 5.69
C ALA A 121 7.77 -3.16 4.37
N ARG A 122 7.19 -2.25 3.57
CA ARG A 122 6.66 -2.58 2.24
C ARG A 122 7.74 -3.11 1.30
N GLY A 123 8.93 -2.53 1.34
CA GLY A 123 10.10 -3.01 0.61
C GLY A 123 10.53 -4.41 1.06
N ARG A 124 10.53 -4.66 2.38
CA ARG A 124 10.86 -5.96 2.96
C ARG A 124 9.82 -7.02 2.59
N GLU A 125 8.53 -6.76 2.72
CA GLU A 125 7.45 -7.70 2.32
C GLU A 125 7.60 -8.10 0.85
N LEU A 126 7.87 -7.14 -0.04
CA LEU A 126 8.14 -7.43 -1.46
C LEU A 126 9.42 -8.25 -1.67
N SER A 127 10.44 -8.05 -0.83
CA SER A 127 11.70 -8.80 -0.88
C SER A 127 11.58 -10.21 -0.28
N GLU A 128 10.85 -10.38 0.81
CA GLU A 128 10.59 -11.67 1.46
C GLU A 128 9.64 -12.50 0.60
N PHE A 129 8.66 -11.87 -0.06
CA PHE A 129 7.85 -12.53 -1.08
C PHE A 129 8.66 -12.95 -2.31
N ARG A 130 9.75 -12.24 -2.64
CA ARG A 130 10.74 -12.68 -3.64
C ARG A 130 11.58 -13.85 -3.10
N LEU A 131 12.14 -13.75 -1.90
CA LEU A 131 12.97 -14.79 -1.28
C LEU A 131 12.25 -16.11 -1.02
N ALA A 132 11.01 -16.08 -0.52
CA ALA A 132 10.19 -17.27 -0.29
C ALA A 132 9.89 -18.04 -1.59
N ASN A 133 10.02 -17.37 -2.73
CA ASN A 133 9.73 -17.90 -4.05
C ASN A 133 10.98 -18.25 -4.87
N GLU A 134 12.16 -17.73 -4.51
CA GLU A 134 13.44 -17.99 -5.18
C GLU A 134 13.94 -19.44 -5.02
N GLY A 135 13.32 -20.25 -4.14
CA GLY A 135 13.74 -21.62 -3.84
C GLY A 135 12.86 -22.77 -4.33
N LEU A 136 11.65 -22.53 -4.86
CA LEU A 136 10.66 -23.61 -5.02
C LEU A 136 9.98 -23.72 -6.40
N SER A 137 9.95 -22.65 -7.20
CA SER A 137 9.24 -22.68 -8.49
C SER A 137 10.23 -22.83 -9.64
N PRO A 138 10.10 -23.87 -10.50
CA PRO A 138 10.91 -23.96 -11.70
C PRO A 138 10.62 -22.74 -12.60
N PRO A 139 11.63 -22.19 -13.29
CA PRO A 139 11.42 -21.11 -14.24
C PRO A 139 10.45 -21.54 -15.34
N VAL A 140 9.56 -20.65 -15.74
CA VAL A 140 8.56 -20.95 -16.77
C VAL A 140 8.51 -19.90 -17.86
N ILE A 141 8.17 -20.37 -19.07
CA ILE A 141 7.66 -19.53 -20.14
C ILE A 141 6.13 -19.61 -20.09
N TYR A 142 5.48 -18.46 -20.08
CA TYR A 142 4.02 -18.35 -20.05
C TYR A 142 3.52 -17.55 -21.25
N GLN A 143 2.23 -17.72 -21.54
CA GLN A 143 1.50 -16.85 -22.44
C GLN A 143 0.31 -16.18 -21.77
N VAL A 144 -0.07 -15.02 -22.30
CA VAL A 144 -1.33 -14.35 -22.03
C VAL A 144 -2.02 -14.10 -23.37
N ARG A 145 -3.13 -14.80 -23.61
CA ARG A 145 -3.86 -14.77 -24.87
C ARG A 145 -5.14 -13.97 -24.71
N GLN A 146 -5.41 -13.10 -25.67
CA GLN A 146 -6.72 -12.48 -25.83
C GLN A 146 -7.61 -13.41 -26.66
N LYS A 147 -8.76 -13.81 -26.13
CA LYS A 147 -9.69 -14.75 -26.78
C LYS A 147 -10.31 -14.15 -28.02
N SER A 148 -10.77 -12.91 -27.95
CA SER A 148 -11.44 -12.20 -29.06
C SER A 148 -10.57 -12.02 -30.30
N THR A 149 -9.29 -11.69 -30.13
CA THR A 149 -8.38 -11.40 -31.25
C THR A 149 -7.41 -12.54 -31.57
N GLY A 150 -7.29 -13.51 -30.66
CA GLY A 150 -6.31 -14.60 -30.74
C GLY A 150 -4.87 -14.17 -30.49
N ARG A 151 -4.60 -12.88 -30.26
CA ARG A 151 -3.26 -12.33 -30.06
C ARG A 151 -2.67 -12.77 -28.73
N VAL A 152 -1.36 -12.99 -28.70
CA VAL A 152 -0.65 -13.50 -27.52
C VAL A 152 0.47 -12.58 -27.08
N TYR A 153 0.68 -12.52 -25.77
CA TYR A 153 1.90 -12.05 -25.13
C TYR A 153 2.65 -13.26 -24.59
N VAL A 154 3.95 -13.37 -24.85
CA VAL A 154 4.84 -14.39 -24.27
C VAL A 154 5.79 -13.72 -23.30
N GLY A 155 6.00 -14.32 -22.14
CA GLY A 155 6.97 -13.84 -21.15
C GLY A 155 7.62 -14.98 -20.38
N GLN A 156 8.75 -14.67 -19.75
CA GLN A 156 9.45 -15.57 -18.82
C GLN A 156 9.35 -15.11 -17.36
N THR A 157 9.44 -16.06 -16.43
CA THR A 157 9.55 -15.77 -15.00
C THR A 157 10.29 -16.85 -14.23
N THR A 158 11.12 -16.43 -13.28
CA THR A 158 11.72 -17.29 -12.25
C THR A 158 10.95 -17.23 -10.91
N GLN A 159 10.00 -16.30 -10.78
CA GLN A 159 9.01 -16.24 -9.69
C GLN A 159 7.78 -17.10 -10.04
N PRO A 160 6.92 -17.48 -9.08
CA PRO A 160 5.65 -18.15 -9.37
C PRO A 160 4.87 -17.41 -10.46
N PHE A 161 4.45 -18.15 -11.48
CA PHE A 161 3.79 -17.59 -12.65
C PHE A 161 2.50 -16.83 -12.30
N THR A 162 1.76 -17.28 -11.28
CA THR A 162 0.55 -16.60 -10.80
C THR A 162 0.86 -15.20 -10.27
N LEU A 163 1.98 -15.02 -9.56
CA LEU A 163 2.44 -13.70 -9.12
C LEU A 163 2.79 -12.83 -10.32
N ARG A 164 3.54 -13.38 -11.29
CA ARG A 164 3.93 -12.62 -12.47
C ARG A 164 2.70 -12.15 -13.26
N TRP A 165 1.67 -12.98 -13.37
CA TRP A 165 0.39 -12.60 -13.97
C TRP A 165 -0.31 -11.50 -13.19
N TRP A 166 -0.37 -11.61 -11.86
CA TRP A 166 -0.93 -10.56 -11.02
C TRP A 166 -0.19 -9.23 -11.18
N GLN A 167 1.13 -9.22 -11.30
CA GLN A 167 1.93 -8.02 -11.54
C GLN A 167 1.56 -7.32 -12.86
N HIS A 168 1.20 -8.06 -13.90
CA HIS A 168 0.73 -7.45 -15.15
C HIS A 168 -0.61 -6.70 -14.99
N LEU A 169 -1.45 -7.12 -14.05
CA LEU A 169 -2.73 -6.50 -13.73
C LEU A 169 -2.56 -5.30 -12.77
N SER A 170 -1.71 -5.44 -11.75
CA SER A 170 -1.55 -4.44 -10.69
C SER A 170 -0.56 -3.33 -11.02
N ASN A 171 0.49 -3.62 -11.79
CA ASN A 171 1.55 -2.67 -12.15
C ASN A 171 1.75 -2.57 -13.67
N PRO A 172 0.73 -2.15 -14.43
CA PRO A 172 0.80 -2.07 -15.89
C PRO A 172 1.67 -0.91 -16.37
N THR A 173 2.50 -1.18 -17.37
CA THR A 173 3.33 -0.19 -18.10
C THR A 173 2.61 0.34 -19.34
N ALA A 174 3.25 1.22 -20.11
CA ALA A 174 2.68 1.82 -21.33
C ALA A 174 2.88 0.97 -22.61
N CYS A 175 3.06 -0.35 -22.50
CA CYS A 175 3.28 -1.22 -23.66
C CYS A 175 1.98 -1.67 -24.32
N LYS A 176 2.04 -2.13 -25.58
CA LYS A 176 0.86 -2.59 -26.36
C LYS A 176 0.04 -3.66 -25.63
N PHE A 177 0.70 -4.56 -24.91
CA PHE A 177 0.06 -5.57 -24.08
C PHE A 177 -0.79 -4.95 -22.97
N HIS A 178 -0.19 -4.07 -22.16
CA HIS A 178 -0.86 -3.46 -21.02
C HIS A 178 -1.96 -2.47 -21.41
N THR A 179 -1.79 -1.78 -22.54
CA THR A 179 -2.86 -0.95 -23.12
C THR A 179 -4.06 -1.82 -23.51
N ALA A 180 -3.83 -2.94 -24.20
CA ALA A 180 -4.90 -3.86 -24.57
C ALA A 180 -5.60 -4.45 -23.32
N LEU A 181 -4.82 -4.93 -22.35
CA LEU A 181 -5.28 -5.55 -21.11
C LEU A 181 -6.14 -4.61 -20.25
N LYS A 182 -5.89 -3.29 -20.29
CA LYS A 182 -6.72 -2.28 -19.61
C LYS A 182 -8.01 -1.96 -20.35
N SER A 183 -7.99 -2.08 -21.68
CA SER A 183 -9.09 -1.65 -22.55
C SER A 183 -10.16 -2.73 -22.76
N THR A 184 -9.91 -3.96 -22.32
CA THR A 184 -10.82 -5.09 -22.48
C THR A 184 -11.08 -5.81 -21.17
N ASP A 185 -12.22 -6.49 -21.07
CA ASP A 185 -12.60 -7.22 -19.86
C ASP A 185 -11.66 -8.38 -19.57
N ILE A 186 -11.36 -8.61 -18.29
CA ILE A 186 -10.48 -9.70 -17.85
C ILE A 186 -10.96 -11.09 -18.29
N THR A 187 -12.27 -11.25 -18.54
CA THR A 187 -12.88 -12.50 -19.02
C THR A 187 -12.48 -12.86 -20.45
N ASP A 188 -12.04 -11.87 -21.25
CA ASP A 188 -11.50 -12.04 -22.60
C ASP A 188 -10.05 -12.54 -22.61
N TRP A 189 -9.43 -12.73 -21.43
CA TRP A 189 -8.03 -13.14 -21.33
C TRP A 189 -7.89 -14.58 -20.81
N GLU A 190 -6.89 -15.27 -21.33
CA GLU A 190 -6.47 -16.60 -20.92
C GLU A 190 -4.99 -16.57 -20.54
N PHE A 191 -4.67 -17.07 -19.35
CA PHE A 191 -3.32 -17.17 -18.83
C PHE A 191 -2.92 -18.64 -18.80
N SER A 192 -1.80 -18.99 -19.43
CA SER A 192 -1.31 -20.37 -19.45
C SER A 192 0.21 -20.45 -19.42
N VAL A 193 0.71 -21.57 -18.89
CA VAL A 193 2.14 -21.92 -18.94
C VAL A 193 2.40 -22.68 -20.23
N LEU A 194 3.40 -22.25 -21.00
CA LEU A 194 3.83 -22.90 -22.23
C LEU A 194 4.90 -23.96 -21.96
N GLU A 195 5.86 -23.62 -21.09
CA GLU A 195 7.01 -24.48 -20.81
C GLU A 195 7.46 -24.29 -19.37
N VAL A 196 7.72 -25.40 -18.69
CA VAL A 196 8.51 -25.43 -17.45
C VAL A 196 9.94 -25.75 -17.86
N ILE A 197 10.86 -24.82 -17.63
CA ILE A 197 12.22 -24.89 -18.16
C ILE A 197 13.03 -25.91 -17.35
N ALA A 198 13.51 -26.94 -18.04
CA ALA A 198 14.50 -27.87 -17.53
C ALA A 198 15.88 -27.49 -18.07
N TYR A 199 16.87 -27.40 -17.19
CA TYR A 199 18.23 -27.06 -17.59
C TYR A 199 19.00 -28.30 -18.04
N PRO A 200 19.72 -28.24 -19.18
CA PRO A 200 20.67 -29.27 -19.56
C PRO A 200 21.76 -29.49 -18.49
N GLU A 201 22.26 -30.72 -18.37
CA GLU A 201 23.39 -31.01 -17.49
C GLU A 201 24.60 -30.14 -17.86
N GLY A 202 25.21 -29.49 -16.87
CA GLY A 202 26.35 -28.60 -17.09
C GLY A 202 26.00 -27.19 -17.60
N CYS A 203 24.72 -26.81 -17.68
CA CYS A 203 24.32 -25.45 -18.07
C CYS A 203 24.82 -24.40 -17.06
N THR A 204 25.83 -23.62 -17.46
CA THR A 204 26.43 -22.54 -16.68
C THR A 204 25.65 -21.23 -16.82
N ASP A 205 25.13 -20.93 -18.01
CA ASP A 205 24.32 -19.73 -18.28
C ASP A 205 22.81 -20.04 -18.27
N ARG A 206 22.25 -20.14 -17.07
CA ARG A 206 20.82 -20.35 -16.88
C ARG A 206 19.97 -19.19 -17.39
N ALA A 207 20.46 -17.95 -17.27
CA ALA A 207 19.72 -16.77 -17.68
C ALA A 207 19.61 -16.69 -19.20
N GLY A 208 20.71 -16.90 -19.92
CA GLY A 208 20.74 -16.98 -21.37
C GLY A 208 19.87 -18.13 -21.91
N HIS A 209 19.88 -19.28 -21.23
CA HIS A 209 19.03 -20.41 -21.61
C HIS A 209 17.52 -20.07 -21.52
N ILE A 210 17.07 -19.43 -20.43
CA ILE A 210 15.67 -18.99 -20.30
C ILE A 210 15.32 -18.00 -21.41
N THR A 211 16.17 -17.01 -21.68
CA THR A 211 15.96 -16.04 -22.76
C THR A 211 15.89 -16.69 -24.15
N LEU A 212 16.69 -17.73 -24.39
CA LEU A 212 16.62 -18.51 -25.63
C LEU A 212 15.29 -19.26 -25.76
N ARG A 213 14.79 -19.86 -24.67
CA ARG A 213 13.47 -20.52 -24.66
C ARG A 213 12.32 -19.52 -24.85
N GLU A 214 12.40 -18.34 -24.24
CA GLU A 214 11.44 -17.25 -24.47
C GLU A 214 11.43 -16.84 -25.94
N ALA A 215 12.60 -16.63 -26.55
CA ALA A 215 12.71 -16.28 -27.97
C ALA A 215 12.10 -17.34 -28.90
N HIS A 216 12.33 -18.62 -28.60
CA HIS A 216 11.73 -19.72 -29.35
C HIS A 216 10.19 -19.63 -29.38
N TRP A 217 9.54 -19.40 -28.23
CA TRP A 217 8.08 -19.29 -28.14
C TRP A 217 7.53 -17.99 -28.73
N VAL A 218 8.26 -16.88 -28.58
CA VAL A 218 7.93 -15.61 -29.22
C VAL A 218 7.86 -15.78 -30.74
N ASP A 219 8.83 -16.49 -31.32
CA ASP A 219 8.88 -16.76 -32.76
C ASP A 219 7.83 -17.80 -33.17
N ALA A 220 7.71 -18.91 -32.44
CA ALA A 220 6.75 -19.98 -32.73
C ALA A 220 5.29 -19.49 -32.75
N LEU A 221 4.95 -18.51 -31.89
CA LEU A 221 3.61 -17.93 -31.80
C LEU A 221 3.48 -16.60 -32.55
N SER A 222 4.52 -16.15 -33.27
CA SER A 222 4.56 -14.85 -33.95
C SER A 222 4.13 -13.69 -33.04
N ALA A 223 4.53 -13.74 -31.76
CA ALA A 223 4.04 -12.86 -30.71
C ALA A 223 4.49 -11.39 -30.89
N VAL A 224 5.50 -11.13 -31.72
CA VAL A 224 5.92 -9.77 -32.08
C VAL A 224 5.03 -9.18 -33.16
N ASP A 225 4.93 -9.86 -34.30
CA ASP A 225 4.26 -9.34 -35.51
C ASP A 225 2.73 -9.44 -35.41
N ALA A 226 2.24 -10.58 -34.92
CA ALA A 226 0.81 -10.85 -34.78
C ALA A 226 0.32 -10.72 -33.32
N GLY A 227 1.20 -10.49 -32.36
CA GLY A 227 0.89 -10.49 -30.93
C GLY A 227 1.21 -9.18 -30.19
N PHE A 228 1.45 -9.33 -28.89
CA PHE A 228 1.64 -8.22 -27.94
C PHE A 228 3.09 -8.01 -27.48
N ASN A 229 4.07 -8.80 -27.94
CA ASN A 229 5.49 -8.58 -27.64
C ASN A 229 6.05 -7.44 -28.50
N THR A 230 6.70 -6.44 -27.91
CA THR A 230 7.21 -5.28 -28.67
C THR A 230 8.52 -5.57 -29.38
N VAL A 231 9.36 -6.41 -28.80
CA VAL A 231 10.70 -6.75 -29.30
C VAL A 231 10.98 -8.22 -29.04
N ARG A 232 11.90 -8.80 -29.82
CA ARG A 232 12.44 -10.13 -29.53
C ARG A 232 13.41 -10.05 -28.34
N PRO A 233 13.47 -11.07 -27.47
CA PRO A 233 14.42 -11.11 -26.36
C PRO A 233 15.87 -11.03 -26.88
N ALA A 234 16.66 -10.11 -26.33
CA ALA A 234 18.06 -9.91 -26.73
C ALA A 234 18.93 -11.04 -26.16
N GLY A 235 19.45 -11.91 -27.04
CA GLY A 235 20.32 -13.03 -26.65
C GLY A 235 20.30 -14.21 -27.63
N ALA A 236 19.23 -14.37 -28.41
CA ALA A 236 19.06 -15.51 -29.34
C ALA A 236 20.07 -15.54 -30.50
N ILE A 237 20.69 -14.41 -30.86
CA ILE A 237 21.60 -14.32 -32.01
C ILE A 237 22.98 -14.95 -31.72
N ASN A 238 23.44 -14.93 -30.46
CA ASN A 238 24.81 -15.37 -30.13
C ASN A 238 24.97 -16.89 -29.96
N LEU A 239 23.92 -17.64 -29.59
CA LEU A 239 24.03 -19.09 -29.34
C LEU A 239 23.83 -19.93 -30.61
N ALA A 240 23.00 -19.49 -31.56
CA ALA A 240 22.83 -20.18 -32.83
C ALA A 240 24.10 -20.17 -33.70
N GLN A 241 25.04 -19.24 -33.46
CA GLN A 241 26.35 -19.22 -34.10
C GLN A 241 27.40 -20.11 -33.41
N GLN A 242 27.14 -20.56 -32.17
CA GLN A 242 28.04 -21.48 -31.46
C GLN A 242 27.73 -22.96 -31.72
N GLU A 243 26.52 -23.33 -32.13
CA GLU A 243 26.17 -24.71 -32.49
C GLU A 243 26.51 -25.08 -33.96
N LEU A 244 27.03 -24.13 -34.75
CA LEU A 244 27.43 -24.31 -36.16
C LEU A 244 28.96 -24.29 -36.38
N LEU A 245 29.75 -24.41 -35.30
CA LEU A 245 31.21 -24.58 -35.30
C LEU A 245 31.59 -25.86 -34.54
#